data_AF-A0A359LYL8-F1
#
_entry.id   AF-A0A359LYL8-F1
#
_cell.length_a   1.000
_cell.length_b   1.000
_cell.length_c   1.000
_cell.angle_alpha   90.00
_cell.angle_beta   90.00
_cell.angle_gamma   90.00
#
_symmetry.space_group_name_H-M   'P 1'
#
loop_
_entity.id
_entity.type
_entity.pdbx_description
1 polymer ?
#
loop_
_entity_poly.entity_id
_entity_poly.type
_entity_poly.pdbx_seq_one_letter_code
_entity_poly.pdbx_strand_id
1 'polypeptide(L)'
;MFAMRAAIVLLGAVAWAAEPPTPGVLTERVPVEADSSTSYAVYVPSAYRASRLWPVVYCFDPGARGRVPVELMREAAEKYGYVVVGLNNSRNGPYAPNLAAADATIKDSSARLRLDSRRVYTAGFSGGAR
;
A
#
# COMPACT_ATOMS: atom_id res chain seq x y z
N MET A 1 43.25 20.66 -34.56
CA MET A 1 43.04 20.24 -33.16
C MET A 1 41.53 20.13 -32.94
N PHE A 2 40.99 18.90 -33.00
CA PHE A 2 39.56 18.62 -32.94
C PHE A 2 39.04 18.83 -31.51
N ALA A 3 38.11 19.76 -31.30
CA ALA A 3 37.40 19.93 -30.04
C ALA A 3 36.10 19.11 -30.08
N MET A 4 36.13 17.97 -29.40
CA MET A 4 35.01 17.05 -29.21
C MET A 4 33.92 17.73 -28.36
N ARG A 5 32.76 18.05 -28.95
CA ARG A 5 31.61 18.54 -28.20
C ARG A 5 30.92 17.36 -27.52
N ALA A 6 30.99 17.32 -26.19
CA ALA A 6 30.27 16.35 -25.38
C ALA A 6 28.76 16.59 -25.49
N ALA A 7 28.01 15.56 -25.88
CA ALA A 7 26.56 15.55 -25.79
C ALA A 7 26.15 15.08 -24.39
N ILE A 8 25.47 15.95 -23.64
CA ILE A 8 24.85 15.58 -22.36
C ILE A 8 23.51 14.95 -22.68
N VAL A 9 23.38 13.64 -22.44
CA VAL A 9 22.08 12.94 -22.49
C VAL A 9 21.46 13.04 -21.10
N LEU A 10 20.41 13.85 -20.97
CA LEU A 10 19.57 13.87 -19.78
C LEU A 10 18.69 12.62 -19.80
N LEU A 11 19.08 11.59 -19.04
CA LEU A 11 18.21 10.47 -18.67
C LEU A 11 17.17 11.00 -17.69
N GLY A 12 16.02 11.43 -18.19
CA GLY A 12 14.86 11.70 -17.35
C GLY A 12 14.44 10.40 -16.66
N ALA A 13 14.41 10.39 -15.32
CA ALA A 13 13.82 9.29 -14.57
C ALA A 13 12.32 9.25 -14.90
N VAL A 14 11.92 8.32 -15.76
CA VAL A 14 10.51 8.02 -15.96
C VAL A 14 10.06 7.36 -14.66
N ALA A 15 9.33 8.12 -13.83
CA ALA A 15 8.68 7.54 -12.66
C ALA A 15 7.68 6.50 -13.18
N TRP A 16 8.01 5.22 -12.99
CA TRP A 16 7.08 4.16 -13.32
C TRP A 16 5.97 4.22 -12.28
N ALA A 17 4.81 4.74 -12.67
CA ALA A 17 3.64 4.68 -11.80
C ALA A 17 3.39 3.21 -11.45
N ALA A 18 3.31 2.89 -10.16
CA ALA A 18 3.02 1.54 -9.72
C ALA A 18 1.70 1.09 -10.36
N GLU A 19 1.73 -0.06 -11.03
CA GLU A 19 0.56 -0.66 -11.67
C GLU A 19 -0.56 -0.81 -10.63
N PRO A 20 -1.81 -0.44 -10.95
CA PRO A 20 -2.90 -0.53 -10.00
C PRO A 20 -3.07 -1.99 -9.53
N PRO A 21 -3.41 -2.23 -8.25
CA PRO A 21 -3.60 -3.59 -7.75
C PRO A 21 -4.66 -4.35 -8.56
N THR A 22 -4.32 -5.55 -9.00
CA THR A 22 -5.23 -6.42 -9.75
C THR A 22 -6.29 -7.00 -8.81
N PRO A 23 -7.60 -6.76 -9.05
CA PRO A 23 -8.67 -7.35 -8.25
C PRO A 23 -8.59 -8.88 -8.20
N GLY A 24 -8.86 -9.46 -7.04
CA GLY A 24 -8.79 -10.90 -6.78
C GLY A 24 -7.36 -11.44 -6.56
N VAL A 25 -6.33 -10.59 -6.68
CA VAL A 25 -4.93 -10.97 -6.51
C VAL A 25 -4.33 -10.18 -5.35
N LEU A 26 -3.54 -10.85 -4.52
CA LEU A 26 -2.75 -10.17 -3.48
C LEU A 26 -1.52 -9.55 -4.15
N THR A 27 -1.38 -8.23 -4.03
CA THR A 27 -0.16 -7.51 -4.42
C THR A 27 0.68 -7.25 -3.19
N GLU A 28 1.85 -7.89 -3.10
CA GLU A 28 2.66 -7.89 -1.86
C GLU A 28 3.37 -6.55 -1.59
N ARG A 29 3.68 -5.82 -2.66
CA ARG A 29 4.45 -4.59 -2.59
C ARG A 29 3.91 -3.56 -3.58
N VAL A 30 3.11 -2.64 -3.04
CA VAL A 30 2.73 -1.39 -3.70
C VAL A 30 3.56 -0.28 -3.07
N PRO A 31 4.54 0.31 -3.78
CA PRO A 31 5.27 1.46 -3.27
C PRO A 31 4.35 2.69 -3.23
N VAL A 32 4.46 3.47 -2.16
CA VAL A 32 3.76 4.75 -2.04
C VAL A 32 4.35 5.73 -3.07
N GLU A 33 3.49 6.47 -3.76
CA GLU A 33 3.91 7.35 -4.87
C GLU A 33 4.78 8.51 -4.39
N ALA A 34 4.38 9.13 -3.28
CA ALA A 34 5.08 10.28 -2.70
C ALA A 34 6.42 9.91 -2.05
N ASP A 35 6.60 8.64 -1.68
CA ASP A 35 7.82 8.12 -1.05
C ASP A 35 7.91 6.60 -1.25
N SER A 36 8.69 6.18 -2.25
CA SER A 36 8.85 4.78 -2.61
C SER A 36 9.65 3.95 -1.58
N SER A 37 10.21 4.59 -0.53
CA SER A 37 10.79 3.89 0.62
C SER A 37 9.70 3.23 1.49
N THR A 38 8.47 3.73 1.41
CA THR A 38 7.28 3.17 2.05
C THR A 38 6.49 2.32 1.05
N SER A 39 5.99 1.18 1.51
CA SER A 39 5.13 0.30 0.71
C SER A 39 4.10 -0.43 1.57
N TYR A 40 3.13 -1.05 0.91
CA TYR A 40 2.13 -1.89 1.56
C TYR A 40 1.78 -3.09 0.69
N ALA A 41 1.28 -4.14 1.33
CA ALA A 41 0.59 -5.24 0.67
C ALA A 41 -0.91 -4.90 0.57
N VAL A 42 -1.58 -5.34 -0.47
CA VAL A 42 -3.01 -5.11 -0.64
C VAL A 42 -3.72 -6.29 -1.29
N TYR A 43 -4.92 -6.55 -0.82
CA TYR A 43 -5.90 -7.37 -1.51
C TYR A 43 -7.16 -6.55 -1.79
N VAL A 44 -7.57 -6.56 -3.05
CA VAL A 44 -8.80 -5.95 -3.52
C VAL A 44 -9.73 -7.09 -3.98
N PRO A 45 -10.99 -7.16 -3.54
CA PRO A 45 -11.88 -8.25 -3.94
C PRO A 45 -12.07 -8.35 -5.45
N SER A 46 -12.29 -9.54 -6.00
CA SER A 46 -12.48 -9.73 -7.46
C SER A 46 -13.68 -8.95 -8.02
N ALA A 47 -14.71 -8.77 -7.19
CA ALA A 47 -15.89 -7.96 -7.46
C ALA A 47 -15.63 -6.44 -7.38
N TYR A 48 -14.39 -5.99 -7.15
CA TYR A 48 -14.08 -4.57 -7.07
C TYR A 48 -14.46 -3.81 -8.33
N ARG A 49 -15.20 -2.71 -8.13
CA ARG A 49 -15.60 -1.77 -9.17
C ARG A 49 -15.44 -0.36 -8.62
N ALA A 50 -14.83 0.53 -9.40
CA ALA A 50 -14.63 1.93 -9.04
C ALA A 50 -15.93 2.74 -8.98
N SER A 51 -17.06 2.18 -9.44
CA SER A 51 -18.38 2.81 -9.38
C SER A 51 -19.02 2.81 -7.99
N ARG A 52 -18.41 2.16 -6.98
CA ARG A 52 -18.89 2.17 -5.59
C ARG A 52 -17.76 2.35 -4.59
N LEU A 53 -18.12 2.71 -3.36
CA LEU A 53 -17.18 2.84 -2.25
C LEU A 53 -17.01 1.51 -1.49
N TRP A 54 -15.78 1.19 -1.10
CA TRP A 54 -15.41 -0.06 -0.45
C TRP A 54 -14.92 0.16 0.98
N PRO A 55 -15.35 -0.65 1.96
CA PRO A 55 -14.76 -0.60 3.29
C PRO A 55 -13.32 -1.13 3.26
N VAL A 56 -12.49 -0.67 4.18
CA VAL A 56 -11.07 -1.03 4.24
C VAL A 56 -10.64 -1.45 5.64
N VAL A 57 -9.78 -2.45 5.72
CA VAL A 57 -9.05 -2.83 6.93
C VAL A 57 -7.56 -2.54 6.73
N TYR A 58 -6.98 -1.68 7.56
CA TYR A 58 -5.54 -1.45 7.64
C TYR A 58 -4.93 -2.37 8.70
N CYS A 59 -3.95 -3.17 8.30
CA CYS A 59 -3.39 -4.25 9.08
C CYS A 59 -1.93 -4.03 9.45
N PHE A 60 -1.60 -4.31 10.71
CA PHE A 60 -0.30 -4.03 11.30
C PHE A 60 0.33 -5.31 11.86
N ASP A 61 1.48 -5.69 11.29
CA ASP A 61 2.30 -6.80 11.77
C ASP A 61 3.51 -6.25 12.56
N PRO A 62 3.87 -6.83 13.71
CA PRO A 62 4.95 -6.30 14.57
C PRO A 62 6.32 -6.33 13.90
N GLY A 63 6.50 -7.12 12.83
CA GLY A 63 7.70 -7.20 12.01
C GLY A 63 7.62 -6.45 10.68
N ALA A 64 6.61 -5.58 10.48
CA ALA A 64 6.37 -4.89 9.21
C ALA A 64 6.17 -5.85 8.01
N ARG A 65 5.55 -7.01 8.24
CA ARG A 65 5.24 -7.99 7.19
C ARG A 65 3.80 -7.82 6.73
N GLY A 66 3.52 -6.78 5.95
CA GLY A 66 2.15 -6.44 5.50
C GLY A 66 1.43 -7.58 4.78
N ARG A 67 2.16 -8.44 4.07
CA ARG A 67 1.60 -9.65 3.43
C ARG A 67 0.87 -10.56 4.43
N VAL A 68 1.43 -10.77 5.62
CA VAL A 68 0.95 -11.77 6.58
C VAL A 68 -0.54 -11.57 6.93
N PRO A 69 -0.97 -10.39 7.41
CA PRO A 69 -2.39 -10.19 7.69
C PRO A 69 -3.26 -10.10 6.43
N VAL A 70 -2.73 -9.63 5.29
CA VAL A 70 -3.50 -9.57 4.03
C VAL A 70 -3.83 -10.98 3.54
N GLU A 71 -2.85 -11.89 3.53
CA GLU A 71 -3.06 -13.29 3.16
C GLU A 71 -4.05 -13.96 4.11
N LEU A 72 -3.89 -13.75 5.43
CA LEU A 72 -4.77 -14.31 6.45
C LEU A 72 -6.23 -13.87 6.28
N MET A 73 -6.46 -12.62 5.87
CA MET A 73 -7.80 -12.05 5.71
C MET A 73 -8.35 -12.15 4.28
N ARG A 74 -7.58 -12.67 3.32
CA ARG A 74 -7.92 -12.70 1.89
C ARG A 74 -9.29 -13.30 1.61
N GLU A 75 -9.57 -14.47 2.18
CA GLU A 75 -10.85 -15.16 1.96
C GLU A 75 -12.03 -14.40 2.56
N ALA A 76 -11.85 -13.81 3.75
CA ALA A 76 -12.87 -12.97 4.38
C ALA A 76 -13.09 -11.67 3.59
N ALA A 77 -12.02 -11.05 3.10
CA ALA A 77 -12.05 -9.86 2.27
C ALA A 77 -12.85 -10.10 0.99
N GLU A 78 -12.61 -11.22 0.32
CA GLU A 78 -13.36 -11.64 -0.87
C GLU A 78 -14.84 -11.89 -0.55
N LYS A 79 -15.12 -12.67 0.51
CA LYS A 79 -16.48 -13.05 0.91
C LYS A 79 -17.34 -11.86 1.32
N TYR A 80 -16.78 -10.92 2.08
CA TYR A 80 -17.51 -9.81 2.70
C TYR A 80 -17.33 -8.47 1.96
N GLY A 81 -16.47 -8.42 0.95
CA GLY A 81 -16.25 -7.24 0.12
C GLY A 81 -15.49 -6.12 0.84
N TYR A 82 -14.34 -6.46 1.44
CA TYR A 82 -13.43 -5.51 2.07
C TYR A 82 -12.12 -5.41 1.30
N VAL A 83 -11.58 -4.21 1.18
CA VAL A 83 -10.16 -4.03 0.82
C VAL A 83 -9.34 -4.28 2.08
N VAL A 84 -8.25 -5.03 1.96
CA VAL A 84 -7.31 -5.25 3.07
C VAL A 84 -5.95 -4.72 2.68
N VAL A 85 -5.38 -3.85 3.51
CA VAL A 85 -4.09 -3.22 3.30
C VAL A 85 -3.17 -3.55 4.46
N GLY A 86 -2.03 -4.17 4.22
CA GLY A 86 -1.03 -4.49 5.25
C GLY A 86 0.21 -3.63 5.11
N LEU A 87 0.62 -2.94 6.17
CA LEU A 87 1.75 -2.01 6.12
C LEU A 87 3.09 -2.76 6.11
N ASN A 88 3.98 -2.41 5.18
CA ASN A 88 5.33 -3.00 5.11
C ASN A 88 6.41 -2.15 5.81
N ASN A 89 6.03 -1.01 6.42
CA ASN A 89 6.95 -0.06 7.03
C ASN A 89 6.56 0.36 8.47
N SER A 90 5.57 -0.31 9.07
CA SER A 90 5.20 -0.14 10.48
C SER A 90 5.56 -1.40 11.29
N ARG A 91 6.36 -1.25 12.35
CA ARG A 91 6.88 -2.38 13.16
C ARG A 91 6.97 -2.02 14.64
N ASN A 92 7.24 -2.99 15.50
CA ASN A 92 7.61 -2.71 16.89
C ASN A 92 8.79 -1.73 16.96
N GLY A 93 8.67 -0.70 17.78
CA GLY A 93 9.70 0.32 17.93
C GLY A 93 9.10 1.74 18.00
N PRO A 94 9.81 2.75 17.48
CA PRO A 94 9.42 4.15 17.65
C PRO A 94 8.09 4.48 16.94
N TYR A 95 7.22 5.19 17.64
CA TYR A 95 5.88 5.57 17.14
C TYR A 95 5.92 6.52 15.94
N ALA A 96 6.76 7.55 15.98
CA ALA A 96 6.77 8.60 14.94
C ALA A 96 6.96 8.06 13.51
N PRO A 97 7.95 7.20 13.20
CA PRO A 97 8.07 6.65 11.85
C PRO A 97 6.94 5.68 11.48
N ASN A 98 6.37 4.95 12.44
CA ASN A 98 5.22 4.07 12.18
C ASN A 98 3.97 4.88 11.79
N LEU A 99 3.71 5.98 12.50
CA LEU A 99 2.61 6.90 12.20
C LEU A 99 2.80 7.55 10.83
N ALA A 100 4.02 8.00 10.52
CA ALA A 100 4.33 8.56 9.19
C ALA A 100 4.11 7.53 8.07
N ALA A 101 4.55 6.27 8.26
CA ALA A 101 4.34 5.19 7.29
C ALA A 101 2.85 4.84 7.13
N ALA A 102 2.08 4.85 8.22
CA ALA A 102 0.64 4.63 8.19
C ALA A 102 -0.08 5.75 7.44
N ASP A 103 0.21 7.01 7.76
CA ASP A 103 -0.37 8.18 7.10
C ASP A 103 -0.07 8.18 5.59
N ALA A 104 1.18 7.88 5.21
CA ALA A 104 1.59 7.78 3.81
C ALA A 104 0.81 6.67 3.08
N THR A 105 0.68 5.50 3.71
CA THR A 105 -0.07 4.36 3.16
C THR A 105 -1.56 4.67 2.99
N ILE A 106 -2.18 5.28 4.00
CA ILE A 106 -3.61 5.64 3.99
C ILE A 106 -3.90 6.67 2.90
N LYS A 107 -3.05 7.69 2.75
CA LYS A 107 -3.20 8.71 1.71
C LYS A 107 -3.08 8.11 0.31
N ASP A 108 -2.04 7.29 0.10
CA ASP A 108 -1.76 6.67 -1.20
C ASP A 108 -2.84 5.66 -1.60
N SER A 109 -3.24 4.76 -0.69
CA SER A 109 -4.30 3.79 -0.97
C SER A 109 -5.65 4.45 -1.23
N SER A 110 -5.99 5.53 -0.51
CA SER A 110 -7.23 6.28 -0.70
C SER A 110 -7.25 7.12 -1.98
N ALA A 111 -6.07 7.52 -2.48
CA ALA A 111 -5.95 8.17 -3.78
C ALA A 111 -6.09 7.17 -4.94
N ARG A 112 -5.58 5.95 -4.77
CA ARG A 112 -5.61 4.88 -5.79
C ARG A 112 -6.95 4.14 -5.86
N LEU A 113 -7.61 3.94 -4.72
CA LEU A 113 -8.78 3.08 -4.59
C LEU A 113 -10.02 3.86 -4.16
N ARG A 114 -11.21 3.35 -4.52
CA ARG A 114 -12.51 3.93 -4.15
C ARG A 114 -12.92 3.43 -2.77
N LEU A 115 -12.23 3.94 -1.75
CA LEU A 115 -12.46 3.58 -0.35
C LEU A 115 -13.55 4.46 0.28
N ASP A 116 -14.35 3.86 1.15
CA ASP A 116 -15.35 4.56 1.95
C ASP A 116 -14.70 5.13 3.22
N SER A 117 -14.52 6.45 3.27
CA SER A 117 -13.90 7.13 4.41
C SER A 117 -14.66 6.97 5.73
N ARG A 118 -15.91 6.49 5.69
CA ARG A 118 -16.73 6.22 6.88
C ARG A 118 -16.63 4.76 7.36
N ARG A 119 -15.96 3.89 6.60
CA ARG A 119 -15.82 2.45 6.90
C ARG A 119 -14.35 2.05 6.84
N VAL A 120 -13.59 2.63 7.75
CA VAL A 120 -12.17 2.38 7.94
C VAL A 120 -12.00 1.61 9.25
N TYR A 121 -11.34 0.46 9.17
CA TYR A 121 -11.06 -0.41 10.31
C TYR A 121 -9.56 -0.66 10.40
N THR A 122 -9.09 -1.01 11.59
CA THR A 122 -7.70 -1.38 11.83
C THR A 122 -7.64 -2.74 12.51
N ALA A 123 -6.63 -3.53 12.18
CA ALA A 123 -6.33 -4.79 12.84
C ALA A 123 -4.82 -4.93 13.08
N GLY A 124 -4.42 -5.49 14.20
CA GLY A 124 -3.00 -5.65 14.51
C GLY A 124 -2.72 -6.90 15.31
N PHE A 125 -1.52 -7.46 15.14
CA PHE A 125 -1.06 -8.60 15.93
C PHE A 125 -0.01 -8.15 16.96
N SER A 126 -0.19 -8.53 18.23
CA SER A 126 0.78 -8.26 19.30
C SER A 126 1.18 -6.78 19.35
N GLY A 127 2.47 -6.45 19.28
CA GLY A 127 2.95 -5.06 19.27
C GLY A 127 2.48 -4.24 18.06
N GLY A 128 2.06 -4.86 16.96
CA GLY A 128 1.41 -4.18 15.84
C GLY A 128 0.00 -3.64 16.16
N ALA A 129 -0.63 -4.07 17.26
CA ALA A 129 -1.95 -3.58 17.68
C ALA A 129 -1.89 -2.31 18.56
N ARG A 130 -0.70 -1.77 18.82
CA ARG A 130 -0.45 -0.69 19.79
C ARG A 130 -0.45 0.70 19.16
#